data_AF-A0A2G3E984-F1
#
_entry.id   AF-A0A2G3E984-F1
#
_cell.length_a   1.000
_cell.length_b   1.000
_cell.length_c   1.000
_cell.angle_alpha   90.00
_cell.angle_beta   90.00
_cell.angle_gamma   90.00
#
_symmetry.space_group_name_H-M   'P 1'
#
loop_
_entity.id
_entity.type
_entity.pdbx_description
1 polymer ?
#
loop_
_entity_poly.entity_id
_entity_poly.type
_entity_poly.pdbx_seq_one_letter_code
_entity_poly.pdbx_strand_id
1 'polypeptide(L)'
;MITLIYGGSSSGKSSYAEDYVCKSNYKNKYYLATMVPYDEESKERVKRHRDLRAGKDFVTLEHSVDITDAIPEVLTVDSGDFSTDSRLSQEDIILLECMSNLVANEMFRDGQVFPSDYCIKKIMEDVKELHQKVKNIVIVTNNVFEDSAEYDEGTKDYLRALGKINQNISALADEVYEVVVGIAIPIKEKGRVL
;
A
#
# COMPACT_ATOMS: atom_id res chain seq x y z
N MET A 1 10.66 8.64 4.32
CA MET A 1 9.74 8.36 5.44
C MET A 1 8.84 7.23 5.03
N ILE A 2 8.53 6.34 5.96
CA ILE A 2 7.54 5.28 5.75
C ILE A 2 6.43 5.47 6.78
N THR A 3 5.18 5.51 6.33
CA THR A 3 3.99 5.52 7.19
C THR A 3 3.21 4.23 6.96
N LEU A 4 2.94 3.48 8.03
CA LEU A 4 2.10 2.30 7.97
C LEU A 4 0.72 2.62 8.55
N ILE A 5 -0.32 2.34 7.78
CA ILE A 5 -1.71 2.47 8.22
C ILE A 5 -2.33 1.08 8.14
N TYR A 6 -2.75 0.53 9.28
CA TYR A 6 -3.37 -0.78 9.34
C TYR A 6 -4.73 -0.72 10.04
N GLY A 7 -5.54 -1.77 9.87
CA GLY A 7 -6.82 -1.91 10.55
C GLY A 7 -7.68 -2.99 9.93
N GLY A 8 -8.79 -3.32 10.59
CA GLY A 8 -9.74 -4.33 10.12
C GLY A 8 -10.33 -4.01 8.74
N SER A 9 -11.04 -4.97 8.15
CA SER A 9 -11.84 -4.71 6.94
C SER A 9 -12.91 -3.66 7.24
N SER A 10 -13.18 -2.78 6.27
CA SER A 10 -14.16 -1.69 6.40
C SER A 10 -13.97 -0.76 7.61
N SER A 11 -12.77 -0.72 8.20
CA SER A 11 -12.44 0.15 9.34
C SER A 11 -12.30 1.64 9.00
N GLY A 12 -12.32 2.01 7.72
CA GLY A 12 -12.09 3.40 7.27
C GLY A 12 -10.62 3.75 6.98
N LYS A 13 -9.70 2.78 7.07
CA LYS A 13 -8.25 3.01 6.84
C LYS A 13 -7.89 3.61 5.49
N SER A 14 -8.60 3.26 4.42
CA SER A 14 -8.38 3.82 3.08
C SER A 14 -8.68 5.30 3.03
N SER A 15 -9.84 5.72 3.58
CA SER A 15 -10.22 7.13 3.66
C SER A 15 -9.22 7.92 4.50
N TYR A 16 -8.79 7.36 5.63
CA TYR A 16 -7.78 7.99 6.47
C TYR A 16 -6.43 8.13 5.74
N ALA A 17 -5.98 7.10 5.02
CA ALA A 17 -4.73 7.13 4.27
C ALA A 17 -4.75 8.13 3.12
N GLU A 18 -5.86 8.22 2.38
CA GLU A 18 -6.05 9.25 1.35
C GLU A 18 -6.00 10.65 1.97
N ASP A 19 -6.73 10.88 3.06
CA ASP A 19 -6.76 12.19 3.73
C ASP A 19 -5.39 12.57 4.31
N TYR A 20 -4.63 11.59 4.82
CA TYR A 20 -3.25 11.77 5.29
C TYR A 20 -2.37 12.30 4.15
N VAL A 21 -2.47 11.69 2.97
CA VAL A 21 -1.72 12.11 1.78
C VAL A 21 -2.22 13.47 1.26
N CYS A 22 -3.52 13.71 1.24
CA CYS A 22 -4.08 14.98 0.76
C CYS A 22 -3.71 16.18 1.66
N LYS A 23 -3.56 15.97 2.96
CA LYS A 23 -3.12 16.99 3.94
C LYS A 23 -1.62 17.27 3.89
N SER A 24 -0.85 16.42 3.20
CA SER A 24 0.57 16.65 3.00
C SER A 24 0.81 17.78 1.98
N ASN A 25 2.00 18.38 2.04
CA ASN A 25 2.44 19.40 1.10
C ASN A 25 3.25 18.80 -0.07
N TYR A 26 3.12 17.50 -0.33
CA TYR A 26 3.78 16.85 -1.45
C TYR A 26 3.15 17.29 -2.77
N LYS A 27 4.01 17.56 -3.76
CA LYS A 27 3.61 18.10 -5.05
C LYS A 27 2.83 17.07 -5.86
N ASN A 28 3.40 15.87 -5.99
CA ASN A 28 2.79 14.78 -6.74
C ASN A 28 2.32 13.67 -5.80
N LYS A 29 1.09 13.20 -6.00
CA LYS A 29 0.44 12.16 -5.20
C LYS A 29 0.13 10.96 -6.09
N TYR A 30 0.83 9.86 -5.86
CA TYR A 30 0.62 8.62 -6.62
C TYR A 30 -0.15 7.62 -5.78
N TYR A 31 -1.23 7.06 -6.34
CA TYR A 31 -1.97 5.98 -5.74
C TYR A 31 -1.60 4.68 -6.46
N LEU A 32 -0.84 3.83 -5.79
CA LEU A 32 -0.41 2.53 -6.29
C LEU A 32 -1.42 1.46 -5.85
N ALA A 33 -2.33 1.13 -6.77
CA ALA A 33 -3.42 0.20 -6.56
C ALA A 33 -2.97 -1.23 -6.84
N THR A 34 -3.10 -2.11 -5.84
CA THR A 34 -2.72 -3.53 -5.96
C THR A 34 -3.92 -4.47 -6.09
N MET A 35 -5.14 -3.93 -6.09
CA MET A 35 -6.36 -4.73 -6.19
C MET A 35 -6.64 -5.18 -7.63
N VAL A 36 -6.91 -6.47 -7.82
CA VAL A 36 -7.40 -7.00 -9.11
C VAL A 36 -8.93 -7.17 -9.05
N PRO A 37 -9.72 -6.48 -9.90
CA PRO A 37 -11.17 -6.59 -9.87
C PRO A 37 -11.66 -7.83 -10.64
N TYR A 38 -11.76 -8.98 -9.96
CA TYR A 38 -12.22 -10.22 -10.56
C TYR A 38 -13.75 -10.35 -10.64
N ASP A 39 -14.48 -9.87 -9.62
CA ASP A 39 -15.94 -9.95 -9.52
C ASP A 39 -16.62 -8.57 -9.50
N GLU A 40 -17.95 -8.55 -9.59
CA GLU A 40 -18.73 -7.30 -9.60
C GLU A 40 -18.60 -6.52 -8.28
N GLU A 41 -18.49 -7.20 -7.14
CA GLU A 41 -18.27 -6.55 -5.84
C GLU A 41 -16.92 -5.80 -5.81
N SER A 42 -15.88 -6.43 -6.34
CA SER A 42 -14.54 -5.86 -6.49
C SER A 42 -14.53 -4.69 -7.47
N LYS A 43 -15.30 -4.77 -8.56
CA LYS A 43 -15.48 -3.65 -9.51
C LYS A 43 -16.21 -2.48 -8.86
N GLU A 44 -17.28 -2.72 -8.12
CA GLU A 44 -17.99 -1.69 -7.36
C GLU A 44 -17.09 -1.04 -6.32
N ARG A 45 -16.25 -1.83 -5.64
CA ARG A 45 -15.26 -1.33 -4.69
C ARG A 45 -14.21 -0.45 -5.37
N VAL A 46 -13.63 -0.90 -6.49
CA VAL A 46 -12.68 -0.08 -7.27
C VAL A 46 -13.33 1.22 -7.73
N LYS A 47 -14.57 1.17 -8.23
CA LYS A 47 -15.33 2.36 -8.62
C LYS A 47 -15.51 3.31 -7.44
N ARG A 48 -15.96 2.83 -6.28
CA ARG A 48 -16.13 3.64 -5.07
C ARG A 48 -14.81 4.31 -4.65
N HIS A 49 -13.70 3.57 -4.67
CA HIS A 49 -12.38 4.14 -4.37
C HIS A 49 -11.94 5.17 -5.42
N ARG A 50 -12.23 4.98 -6.72
CA ARG A 50 -11.97 6.01 -7.75
C ARG A 50 -12.81 7.26 -7.51
N ASP A 51 -14.09 7.10 -7.19
CA ASP A 51 -15.00 8.23 -6.92
C ASP A 51 -14.57 9.01 -5.66
N LEU A 52 -14.13 8.33 -4.60
CA LEU A 52 -13.59 8.95 -3.39
C LEU A 52 -12.30 9.76 -3.65
N ARG A 53 -11.55 9.41 -4.70
CA ARG A 53 -10.31 10.09 -5.10
C ARG A 53 -10.53 11.20 -6.13
N ALA A 54 -11.72 11.31 -6.71
CA ALA A 54 -12.03 12.35 -7.67
C ALA A 54 -11.83 13.74 -7.04
N GLY A 55 -10.98 14.56 -7.65
CA GLY A 55 -10.64 15.90 -7.15
C GLY A 55 -9.59 15.93 -6.01
N LYS A 56 -8.94 14.80 -5.69
CA LYS A 56 -7.84 14.74 -4.71
C LYS A 56 -6.43 14.80 -5.33
N ASP A 57 -6.35 15.00 -6.65
CA ASP A 57 -5.12 15.09 -7.45
C ASP A 57 -4.20 13.86 -7.37
N PHE A 58 -4.79 12.67 -7.22
CA PHE A 58 -4.05 11.41 -7.32
C PHE A 58 -3.85 10.98 -8.77
N VAL A 59 -2.61 10.63 -9.11
CA VAL A 59 -2.30 9.81 -10.29
C VAL A 59 -2.41 8.35 -9.88
N THR A 60 -3.29 7.58 -10.50
CA THR A 60 -3.48 6.15 -10.18
C THR A 60 -2.56 5.29 -11.05
N LEU A 61 -1.84 4.38 -10.42
CA LEU A 61 -0.96 3.38 -11.03
C LEU A 61 -1.46 2.00 -10.61
N GLU A 62 -1.76 1.12 -11.56
CA GLU A 62 -2.39 -0.18 -11.28
C GLU A 62 -1.37 -1.31 -11.44
N HIS A 63 -0.72 -1.68 -10.34
CA HIS A 63 0.25 -2.78 -10.28
C HIS A 63 -0.13 -3.74 -9.16
N SER A 64 -0.71 -4.87 -9.56
CA SER A 64 -1.14 -5.93 -8.64
C SER A 64 0.01 -6.79 -8.11
N VAL A 65 1.12 -6.82 -8.86
CA VAL A 65 2.38 -7.51 -8.61
C VAL A 65 3.51 -6.63 -9.18
N ASP A 66 4.76 -6.95 -8.86
CA ASP A 66 5.94 -6.26 -9.42
C ASP A 66 5.82 -4.73 -9.31
N ILE A 67 5.52 -4.26 -8.10
CA ILE A 67 5.15 -2.86 -7.86
C ILE A 67 6.25 -1.84 -8.23
N THR A 68 7.48 -2.29 -8.46
CA THR A 68 8.59 -1.47 -8.98
C THR A 68 8.40 -1.11 -10.46
N ASP A 69 7.57 -1.84 -11.20
CA ASP A 69 7.16 -1.49 -12.57
C ASP A 69 6.34 -0.20 -12.64
N ALA A 70 5.84 0.29 -11.50
CA ALA A 70 5.24 1.61 -11.40
C ALA A 70 6.26 2.75 -11.54
N ILE A 71 7.55 2.49 -11.28
CA ILE A 71 8.59 3.52 -11.28
C ILE A 71 8.68 4.21 -12.64
N PRO A 72 8.89 3.51 -13.77
CA PRO A 72 8.93 4.15 -15.09
C PRO A 72 7.68 4.99 -15.39
N GLU A 73 6.49 4.51 -15.03
CA GLU A 73 5.24 5.26 -15.27
C GLU A 73 5.26 6.59 -14.54
N VAL A 74 5.65 6.59 -13.26
CA VAL A 74 5.80 7.84 -12.50
C VAL A 74 6.79 8.80 -13.15
N LEU A 75 7.91 8.29 -13.67
CA LEU A 75 8.93 9.11 -14.34
C LEU A 75 8.42 9.75 -15.65
N THR A 76 7.37 9.21 -16.24
CA THR A 76 6.80 9.66 -17.52
C THR A 76 5.54 10.52 -17.39
N VAL A 77 4.93 10.58 -16.21
CA VAL A 77 3.74 11.41 -16.01
C VAL A 77 4.16 12.88 -15.96
N ASP A 78 4.08 13.55 -17.12
CA ASP A 78 4.13 15.01 -17.25
C ASP A 78 2.97 15.61 -16.44
N SER A 79 3.25 15.97 -15.19
CA SER A 79 2.38 16.85 -14.42
C SER A 79 2.55 18.24 -15.04
N GLY A 80 1.53 18.65 -15.82
CA GLY A 80 1.54 19.87 -16.62
C GLY A 80 2.26 21.07 -15.98
N ASP A 81 3.07 21.74 -16.79
CA ASP A 81 3.84 22.96 -16.53
C ASP A 81 5.06 22.89 -15.60
N PHE A 82 5.55 21.69 -15.22
CA PHE A 82 6.73 21.60 -14.34
C PHE A 82 7.79 20.57 -14.75
N SER A 83 8.96 21.10 -15.15
CA SER A 83 10.30 20.48 -15.19
C SER A 83 10.44 19.05 -15.74
N THR A 84 11.15 18.96 -16.86
CA THR A 84 11.66 17.78 -17.57
C THR A 84 12.71 16.94 -16.83
N ASP A 85 12.76 16.96 -15.50
CA ASP A 85 13.71 16.15 -14.73
C ASP A 85 13.06 14.80 -14.41
N SER A 86 13.44 13.78 -15.18
CA SER A 86 12.91 12.41 -15.26
C SER A 86 13.17 11.56 -14.00
N ARG A 87 12.84 12.09 -12.82
CA ARG A 87 13.07 11.44 -11.52
C ARG A 87 11.88 11.64 -10.59
N LEU A 88 11.45 10.55 -9.95
CA LEU A 88 10.70 10.59 -8.70
C LEU A 88 11.44 11.56 -7.77
N SER A 89 10.76 12.64 -7.42
CA SER A 89 11.35 13.78 -6.76
C SER A 89 11.26 13.62 -5.25
N GLN A 90 12.12 14.35 -4.51
CA GLN A 90 11.99 14.46 -3.06
C GLN A 90 10.73 15.26 -2.62
N GLU A 91 9.83 15.57 -3.56
CA GLU A 91 8.54 16.23 -3.35
C GLU A 91 7.36 15.28 -3.63
N ASP A 92 7.62 14.01 -3.95
CA ASP A 92 6.59 13.02 -4.29
C ASP A 92 6.22 12.13 -3.09
N ILE A 93 4.96 11.70 -3.07
CA ILE A 93 4.41 10.71 -2.14
C ILE A 93 3.67 9.60 -2.87
N ILE A 94 3.92 8.36 -2.44
CA ILE A 94 3.17 7.18 -2.91
C ILE A 94 2.27 6.67 -1.80
N LEU A 95 1.01 6.41 -2.13
CA LEU A 95 0.06 5.64 -1.33
C LEU A 95 -0.07 4.24 -1.94
N LEU A 96 0.50 3.24 -1.29
CA LEU A 96 0.37 1.83 -1.68
C LEU A 96 -0.85 1.22 -0.98
N GLU A 97 -1.87 0.88 -1.77
CA GLU A 97 -3.11 0.29 -1.26
C GLU A 97 -3.56 -0.93 -2.08
N CYS A 98 -3.58 -2.15 -1.52
CA CYS A 98 -3.13 -2.53 -0.17
C CYS A 98 -2.12 -3.67 -0.17
N MET A 99 -1.31 -3.70 0.89
CA MET A 99 -0.27 -4.71 1.09
C MET A 99 -0.87 -6.12 1.14
N SER A 100 -2.03 -6.31 1.77
CA SER A 100 -2.67 -7.63 1.81
C SER A 100 -3.00 -8.18 0.42
N ASN A 101 -3.47 -7.33 -0.51
CA ASN A 101 -3.72 -7.76 -1.89
C ASN A 101 -2.40 -8.05 -2.60
N LEU A 102 -1.37 -7.21 -2.41
CA LEU A 102 -0.06 -7.44 -3.01
C LEU A 102 0.53 -8.79 -2.59
N VAL A 103 0.50 -9.11 -1.29
CA VAL A 103 1.00 -10.40 -0.79
C VAL A 103 0.23 -11.56 -1.43
N ALA A 104 -1.10 -11.46 -1.48
CA ALA A 104 -1.91 -12.49 -2.12
C ALA A 104 -1.57 -12.65 -3.61
N ASN A 105 -1.49 -11.55 -4.36
CA ASN A 105 -1.21 -11.60 -5.78
C ASN A 105 0.20 -12.14 -6.08
N GLU A 106 1.22 -11.76 -5.29
CA GLU A 106 2.59 -12.26 -5.46
C GLU A 106 2.72 -13.75 -5.11
N MET A 107 1.95 -14.22 -4.13
CA MET A 107 1.93 -15.65 -3.77
C MET A 107 1.10 -16.48 -4.75
N PHE A 108 0.02 -15.94 -5.30
CA PHE A 108 -0.95 -16.65 -6.12
C PHE A 108 -1.10 -15.99 -7.50
N ARG A 109 -0.08 -16.14 -8.35
CA ARG A 109 -0.03 -15.50 -9.68
C ARG A 109 -0.06 -16.52 -10.80
N ASP A 110 -0.80 -16.22 -11.87
CA ASP A 110 -0.80 -16.99 -13.13
C ASP A 110 -1.09 -18.49 -12.94
N GLY A 111 -1.94 -18.83 -11.95
CA GLY A 111 -2.29 -20.20 -11.59
C GLY A 111 -1.17 -20.97 -10.86
N GLN A 112 -0.11 -20.27 -10.44
CA GLN A 112 1.01 -20.82 -9.70
C GLN A 112 1.01 -20.32 -8.25
N VAL A 113 1.61 -21.11 -7.37
CA VAL A 113 1.83 -20.76 -5.96
C VAL A 113 3.32 -20.55 -5.75
N PHE A 114 3.69 -19.35 -5.34
CA PHE A 114 5.06 -18.99 -5.02
C PHE A 114 5.33 -19.16 -3.52
N PRO A 115 6.53 -19.64 -3.12
CA PRO A 115 6.86 -19.80 -1.70
C PRO A 115 6.80 -18.48 -0.94
N SER A 116 6.17 -18.48 0.24
CA SER A 116 6.03 -17.28 1.08
C SER A 116 7.35 -16.57 1.37
N ASP A 117 8.42 -17.30 1.68
CA ASP A 117 9.75 -16.71 1.95
C ASP A 117 10.31 -15.92 0.75
N TYR A 118 10.07 -16.41 -0.47
CA TYR A 118 10.44 -15.71 -1.69
C TYR A 118 9.64 -14.41 -1.84
N CYS A 119 8.31 -14.48 -1.70
CA CYS A 119 7.42 -13.32 -1.82
C CYS A 119 7.70 -12.27 -0.74
N ILE A 120 7.96 -12.67 0.52
CA ILE A 120 8.35 -11.76 1.60
C ILE A 120 9.62 -11.01 1.20
N LYS A 121 10.65 -11.71 0.76
CA LYS A 121 11.92 -11.08 0.38
C LYS A 121 11.71 -10.08 -0.77
N LYS A 122 11.03 -10.52 -1.83
CA LYS A 122 10.73 -9.70 -3.01
C LYS A 122 9.97 -8.42 -2.64
N ILE A 123 8.84 -8.55 -1.93
CA ILE A 123 8.01 -7.40 -1.55
C ILE A 123 8.79 -6.40 -0.68
N MET A 124 9.63 -6.89 0.24
CA MET A 124 10.46 -6.02 1.07
C MET A 124 11.54 -5.29 0.25
N GLU A 125 12.11 -5.95 -0.78
CA GLU A 125 13.05 -5.33 -1.73
C GLU A 125 12.34 -4.27 -2.58
N ASP A 126 11.14 -4.59 -3.10
CA ASP A 126 10.32 -3.68 -3.90
C ASP A 126 9.91 -2.41 -3.12
N VAL A 127 9.43 -2.57 -1.88
CA VAL A 127 9.10 -1.44 -0.99
C VAL A 127 10.32 -0.58 -0.71
N LYS A 128 11.49 -1.21 -0.49
CA LYS A 128 12.74 -0.48 -0.27
C LYS A 128 13.15 0.31 -1.52
N GLU A 129 13.03 -0.30 -2.70
CA GLU A 129 13.34 0.37 -3.96
C GLU A 129 12.42 1.56 -4.19
N LEU A 130 11.09 1.38 -4.07
CA LEU A 130 10.13 2.48 -4.16
C LEU A 130 10.46 3.59 -3.17
N HIS A 131 10.74 3.22 -1.90
CA HIS A 131 11.08 4.19 -0.87
C HIS A 131 12.34 5.00 -1.22
N GLN A 132 13.34 4.42 -1.87
CA GLN A 132 14.54 5.15 -2.30
C GLN A 132 14.27 6.22 -3.36
N LYS A 133 13.15 6.11 -4.08
CA LYS A 133 12.79 7.03 -5.14
C LYS A 133 11.92 8.19 -4.66
N VAL A 134 11.10 7.99 -3.63
CA VAL A 134 10.17 9.03 -3.12
C VAL A 134 10.57 9.58 -1.76
N LYS A 135 10.02 10.74 -1.42
CA LYS A 135 10.22 11.29 -0.07
C LYS A 135 9.47 10.49 0.99
N ASN A 136 8.25 10.10 0.67
CA ASN A 136 7.36 9.39 1.58
C ASN A 136 6.59 8.28 0.86
N ILE A 137 6.43 7.16 1.54
CA ILE A 137 5.52 6.09 1.14
C ILE A 137 4.57 5.80 2.29
N VAL A 138 3.28 5.84 1.99
CA VAL A 138 2.19 5.46 2.89
C VAL A 138 1.73 4.08 2.45
N ILE A 139 1.75 3.12 3.36
CA ILE A 139 1.41 1.72 3.08
C ILE A 139 0.15 1.38 3.86
N VAL A 140 -0.88 0.91 3.17
CA VAL A 140 -2.13 0.44 3.78
C VAL A 140 -2.13 -1.08 3.83
N THR A 141 -2.41 -1.67 5.00
CA THR A 141 -2.51 -3.12 5.18
C THR A 141 -3.72 -3.51 6.04
N ASN A 142 -4.17 -4.76 5.94
CA ASN A 142 -5.26 -5.25 6.77
C ASN A 142 -4.73 -5.91 8.06
N ASN A 143 -5.47 -5.73 9.16
CA ASN A 143 -5.41 -6.62 10.32
C ASN A 143 -6.44 -7.75 10.11
N VAL A 144 -5.96 -8.97 9.85
CA VAL A 144 -6.77 -10.17 9.60
C VAL A 144 -6.37 -11.33 10.51
N PHE A 145 -5.74 -11.03 11.65
CA PHE A 145 -5.11 -12.04 12.51
C PHE A 145 -5.95 -12.40 13.74
N GLU A 146 -7.14 -11.81 13.88
CA GLU A 146 -7.95 -11.83 15.10
C GLU A 146 -9.27 -12.62 14.96
N ASP A 147 -9.37 -13.49 13.94
CA ASP A 147 -10.49 -14.43 13.85
C ASP A 147 -10.13 -15.80 14.47
N SER A 148 -11.15 -16.63 14.61
CA SER A 148 -11.02 -18.02 15.08
C SER A 148 -11.29 -19.02 13.96
N ALA A 149 -11.10 -18.63 12.70
CA ALA A 149 -11.45 -19.46 11.56
C ALA A 149 -10.37 -20.52 11.30
N GLU A 150 -10.81 -21.69 10.83
CA GLU A 150 -9.90 -22.71 10.31
C GLU A 150 -9.65 -22.45 8.82
N TYR A 151 -8.38 -22.29 8.49
CA TYR A 151 -7.93 -21.99 7.14
C TYR A 151 -7.19 -23.19 6.52
N ASP A 152 -7.20 -23.28 5.19
CA ASP A 152 -6.34 -24.20 4.46
C ASP A 152 -4.86 -23.79 4.59
N GLU A 153 -3.94 -24.68 4.21
CA GLU A 153 -2.51 -24.41 4.34
C GLU A 153 -2.02 -23.24 3.48
N GLY A 154 -2.62 -23.00 2.31
CA GLY A 154 -2.27 -21.87 1.45
C GLY A 154 -2.65 -20.55 2.12
N THR A 155 -3.87 -20.47 2.67
CA THR A 155 -4.31 -19.28 3.42
C THR A 155 -3.48 -19.07 4.69
N LYS A 156 -3.12 -20.14 5.42
CA LYS A 156 -2.21 -20.03 6.58
C LYS A 156 -0.84 -19.48 6.18
N ASP A 157 -0.28 -19.95 5.07
CA ASP A 157 1.02 -19.48 4.59
C ASP A 157 0.97 -18.01 4.17
N TYR A 158 -0.11 -17.59 3.51
CA TYR A 158 -0.39 -16.18 3.23
C TYR A 158 -0.49 -15.33 4.49
N LEU A 159 -1.21 -15.78 5.52
CA LEU A 159 -1.34 -15.05 6.78
C LEU A 159 0.01 -14.92 7.50
N ARG A 160 0.85 -15.96 7.47
CA ARG A 160 2.23 -15.90 7.99
C ARG A 160 3.07 -14.89 7.22
N ALA A 161 2.98 -14.89 5.88
CA ALA A 161 3.70 -13.96 5.03
C ALA A 161 3.28 -12.50 5.28
N LEU A 162 1.97 -12.22 5.27
CA LEU A 162 1.43 -10.90 5.55
C LEU A 162 1.80 -10.42 6.95
N GLY A 163 1.71 -11.30 7.96
CA GLY A 163 2.13 -10.98 9.33
C GLY A 163 3.61 -10.60 9.41
N LYS A 164 4.48 -11.36 8.73
CA LYS A 164 5.93 -11.09 8.69
C LYS A 164 6.23 -9.77 7.98
N ILE A 165 5.56 -9.50 6.85
CA ILE A 165 5.70 -8.25 6.09
C ILE A 165 5.21 -7.06 6.91
N ASN A 166 4.04 -7.15 7.55
CA ASN A 166 3.50 -6.10 8.40
C ASN A 166 4.47 -5.77 9.56
N GLN A 167 5.04 -6.80 10.21
CA GLN A 167 6.07 -6.60 11.25
C GLN A 167 7.32 -5.90 10.70
N ASN A 168 7.86 -6.37 9.56
CA ASN A 168 9.05 -5.78 8.95
C ASN A 168 8.81 -4.32 8.54
N ILE A 169 7.66 -4.01 7.92
CA ILE A 169 7.31 -2.65 7.52
C ILE A 169 7.13 -1.76 8.76
N SER A 170 6.43 -2.24 9.79
CA SER A 170 6.23 -1.47 11.04
C SER A 170 7.56 -1.13 11.74
N ALA A 171 8.56 -2.03 11.66
CA ALA A 171 9.89 -1.79 12.19
C ALA A 171 10.60 -0.66 11.44
N LEU A 172 10.47 -0.63 10.10
CA LEU A 172 11.04 0.40 9.23
C LEU A 172 10.24 1.72 9.23
N ALA A 173 8.96 1.66 9.58
CA ALA A 173 8.05 2.80 9.55
C ALA A 173 8.46 3.89 10.55
N ASP A 174 8.42 5.14 10.13
CA ASP A 174 8.56 6.29 11.02
C ASP A 174 7.28 6.50 11.83
N GLU A 175 6.13 6.23 11.22
CA GLU A 175 4.80 6.38 11.79
C GLU A 175 3.97 5.11 11.57
N VAL A 176 3.23 4.69 12.58
CA VAL A 176 2.28 3.57 12.48
C VAL A 176 0.96 4.00 13.09
N TYR A 177 -0.13 3.82 12.35
CA TYR A 177 -1.49 4.08 12.82
C TYR A 177 -2.35 2.83 12.69
N GLU A 178 -3.13 2.55 13.72
CA GLU A 178 -4.25 1.64 13.64
C GLU A 178 -5.53 2.44 13.37
N VAL A 179 -6.35 2.01 12.43
CA VAL A 179 -7.65 2.62 12.20
C VAL A 179 -8.74 1.67 12.66
N VAL A 180 -9.55 2.15 13.61
CA VAL A 180 -10.67 1.41 14.19
C VAL A 180 -11.92 2.29 14.06
N VAL A 181 -12.97 1.78 13.42
CA VAL A 181 -14.25 2.49 13.20
C VAL A 181 -14.10 3.93 12.69
N GLY A 182 -13.14 4.16 11.79
CA GLY A 182 -12.84 5.44 11.17
C GLY A 182 -11.90 6.34 11.98
N ILE A 183 -11.48 5.90 13.17
CA ILE A 183 -10.60 6.66 14.07
C ILE A 183 -9.18 6.12 13.95
N ALA A 184 -8.24 7.00 13.60
CA ALA A 184 -6.83 6.66 13.60
C ALA A 184 -6.22 6.82 15.00
N ILE A 185 -5.60 5.75 15.47
CA ILE A 185 -4.90 5.63 16.75
C ILE A 185 -3.41 5.53 16.43
N PRO A 186 -2.58 6.51 16.86
CA PRO A 186 -1.14 6.43 16.63
C PRO A 186 -0.53 5.35 17.54
N ILE A 187 0.24 4.45 16.94
CA ILE A 187 0.95 3.34 17.60
C ILE A 187 2.45 3.62 17.70
N LYS A 188 3.00 4.32 16.69
CA LYS A 188 4.42 4.68 16.61
C LYS A 188 4.56 6.06 15.99
N GLU A 189 5.48 6.84 16.54
CA GLU A 189 6.00 8.07 15.96
C GLU A 189 7.54 8.00 15.93
N LYS A 190 8.21 8.92 15.22
CA LYS A 190 9.67 8.86 15.00
C LYS A 190 10.45 8.65 16.30
N GLY A 191 11.05 7.47 16.43
CA GLY A 191 11.90 7.09 17.57
C GLY A 191 11.14 6.68 18.84
N ARG A 192 9.81 6.53 18.81
CA ARG A 192 9.00 6.20 19.98
C ARG A 192 7.80 5.32 19.62
N VAL A 193 7.67 4.19 20.32
CA VAL A 193 6.40 3.43 20.41
C VAL A 193 5.56 4.10 21.50
N LEU A 194 4.28 4.35 21.21
CA LEU A 194 3.37 5.10 22.08
C LEU A 194 2.64 4.21 23.08
#